data_AF-A0A8S4QR85-F1
#
_entry.id   AF-A0A8S4QR85-F1
#
_cell.length_a   1.000
_cell.length_b   1.000
_cell.length_c   1.000
_cell.angle_alpha   90.00
_cell.angle_beta   90.00
_cell.angle_gamma   90.00
#
_symmetry.space_group_name_H-M   'P 1'
#
loop_
_entity.id
_entity.type
_entity.pdbx_description
1 polymer ?
#
loop_
_entity_poly.entity_id
_entity_poly.type
_entity_poly.pdbx_seq_one_letter_code
_entity_poly.pdbx_strand_id
1 'polypeptide(L)'
;FGHMCSAERRAKVSREDLARATLVTITNNIGSIARLCASNERLERVVFCGNFLRVNPLSMKLLSYAMSYWSRGALKALFLEHEGYFGAVGCLLHYDSKNHKREKTKSEPVTPPEPGAADR
;
A
#
# COMPACT_ATOMS: atom_id res chain seq x y z
N PHE A 1 -19.47 15.11 8.21
CA PHE A 1 -19.42 16.41 8.90
C PHE A 1 -20.52 17.42 8.56
N GLY A 2 -21.41 17.20 7.57
CA GLY A 2 -22.40 18.22 7.17
C GLY A 2 -23.30 18.76 8.30
N HIS A 3 -23.61 17.95 9.32
CA HIS A 3 -24.39 18.37 10.47
C HIS A 3 -23.67 19.32 11.44
N MET A 4 -22.35 19.47 11.34
CA MET A 4 -21.56 20.31 12.23
C MET A 4 -21.70 21.81 11.93
N CYS A 5 -22.45 22.20 10.90
CA CYS A 5 -22.79 23.60 10.65
C CYS A 5 -23.76 24.16 11.70
N SER A 6 -24.59 23.31 12.34
CA SER A 6 -25.52 23.71 13.40
C SER A 6 -24.83 23.77 14.77
N ALA A 7 -24.94 24.91 15.46
CA ALA A 7 -24.42 25.09 16.82
C ALA A 7 -25.03 24.10 17.82
N GLU A 8 -26.34 23.85 17.71
CA GLU A 8 -27.05 22.87 18.54
C GLU A 8 -26.49 21.46 18.37
N ARG A 9 -26.21 21.04 17.12
CA ARG A 9 -25.65 19.72 16.85
C ARG A 9 -24.19 19.60 17.29
N ARG A 10 -23.41 20.69 17.18
CA ARG A 10 -22.03 20.73 17.72
C ARG A 10 -22.02 20.59 19.25
N ALA A 11 -23.02 21.14 19.96
CA ALA A 11 -23.09 21.02 21.41
C ALA A 11 -23.43 19.60 21.90
N LYS A 12 -24.11 18.79 21.06
CA LYS A 12 -24.57 17.44 21.40
C LYS A 12 -23.62 16.31 20.98
N VAL A 13 -22.66 16.58 20.09
CA VAL A 13 -21.80 15.54 19.51
C VAL A 13 -20.73 15.11 20.52
N SER A 14 -20.49 13.80 20.62
CA SER A 14 -19.41 13.24 21.45
C SER A 14 -18.06 13.23 20.71
N ARG A 15 -16.96 12.97 21.42
CA ARG A 15 -15.64 12.83 20.78
C ARG A 15 -15.56 11.54 19.96
N GLU A 16 -16.24 10.50 20.41
CA GLU A 16 -16.36 9.19 19.77
C GLU A 16 -17.09 9.31 18.43
N ASP A 17 -18.15 10.11 18.37
CA ASP A 17 -18.87 10.41 17.13
C ASP A 17 -17.97 11.13 16.13
N LEU A 18 -17.19 12.11 16.58
CA LEU A 18 -16.25 12.85 15.73
C LEU A 18 -15.10 11.96 15.25
N ALA A 19 -14.57 11.09 16.11
CA ALA A 19 -13.53 10.13 15.76
C ALA A 19 -14.04 9.13 14.71
N ARG A 20 -15.23 8.56 14.93
CA ARG A 20 -15.89 7.67 13.96
C ARG A 20 -16.20 8.39 12.65
N ALA A 21 -16.72 9.61 12.71
CA ALA A 21 -17.02 10.40 11.52
C ALA A 21 -15.75 10.69 10.72
N THR A 22 -14.64 11.04 11.39
CA THR A 22 -13.33 11.21 10.75
C THR A 22 -12.88 9.91 10.08
N LEU A 23 -12.88 8.79 10.81
CA LEU A 23 -12.46 7.48 10.31
C LEU A 23 -13.26 7.08 9.06
N VAL A 24 -14.59 7.18 9.13
CA VAL A 24 -15.49 6.86 8.01
C VAL A 24 -15.22 7.79 6.82
N THR A 25 -15.06 9.09 7.05
CA THR A 25 -14.84 10.07 5.98
C THR A 25 -13.55 9.79 5.23
N ILE A 26 -12.44 9.61 5.95
CA ILE A 26 -11.13 9.32 5.33
C ILE A 26 -11.17 7.97 4.62
N THR A 27 -11.69 6.93 5.27
CA THR A 27 -11.74 5.58 4.68
C THR A 27 -12.59 5.54 3.41
N ASN A 28 -13.76 6.17 3.42
CA ASN A 28 -14.63 6.20 2.24
C ASN A 28 -14.03 7.03 1.10
N ASN A 29 -13.30 8.10 1.41
CA ASN A 29 -12.59 8.87 0.39
C ASN A 29 -11.49 8.03 -0.28
N ILE A 30 -10.67 7.32 0.50
CA ILE A 30 -9.68 6.36 -0.01
C ILE A 30 -10.36 5.31 -0.91
N GLY A 31 -11.45 4.71 -0.43
CA GLY A 31 -12.21 3.73 -1.22
C GLY A 31 -12.76 4.31 -2.53
N SER A 32 -13.26 5.54 -2.52
CA SER A 32 -13.80 6.17 -3.73
C SER A 32 -12.71 6.36 -4.80
N ILE A 33 -11.56 6.89 -4.40
CA ILE A 33 -10.41 7.08 -5.29
C ILE A 33 -9.90 5.74 -5.81
N ALA A 34 -9.69 4.76 -4.92
CA ALA A 34 -9.20 3.44 -5.30
C ALA A 34 -10.12 2.75 -6.32
N ARG A 35 -11.45 2.85 -6.13
CA ARG A 35 -12.44 2.31 -7.07
C ARG A 35 -12.39 3.02 -8.42
N LEU A 36 -12.26 4.35 -8.43
CA LEU A 36 -12.14 5.13 -9.67
C LEU A 36 -10.90 4.71 -10.46
N CYS A 37 -9.74 4.64 -9.80
CA CYS A 37 -8.49 4.18 -10.41
C CYS A 37 -8.61 2.74 -10.93
N ALA A 38 -9.13 1.81 -10.13
CA ALA A 38 -9.29 0.43 -10.55
C ALA A 38 -10.23 0.30 -11.76
N SER A 39 -11.31 1.08 -11.81
CA SER A 39 -12.23 1.09 -12.95
C SER A 39 -11.57 1.63 -14.22
N ASN A 40 -10.76 2.69 -14.09
CA ASN A 40 -10.03 3.28 -15.22
C ASN A 40 -9.00 2.31 -15.81
N GLU A 41 -8.27 1.62 -14.94
CA GLU A 41 -7.23 0.64 -15.31
C GLU A 41 -7.78 -0.77 -15.58
N ARG A 42 -9.11 -0.96 -15.53
CA ARG A 42 -9.80 -2.25 -15.75
C ARG A 42 -9.30 -3.37 -14.82
N LEU A 43 -9.03 -3.02 -13.57
CA LEU A 43 -8.62 -3.96 -12.52
C LEU A 43 -9.83 -4.47 -11.76
N GLU A 44 -9.77 -5.73 -11.32
CA GLU A 44 -10.83 -6.36 -10.51
C GLU A 44 -10.45 -6.50 -9.04
N ARG A 45 -9.16 -6.33 -8.73
CA ARG A 45 -8.59 -6.58 -7.40
C ARG A 45 -7.79 -5.37 -6.94
N VAL A 46 -8.11 -4.88 -5.76
CA VAL A 46 -7.43 -3.76 -5.12
C VAL A 46 -6.83 -4.24 -3.81
N VAL A 47 -5.51 -4.22 -3.71
CA VAL A 47 -4.79 -4.54 -2.48
C VAL A 47 -4.58 -3.24 -1.70
N PHE A 48 -5.09 -3.19 -0.48
CA PHE A 48 -4.82 -2.07 0.43
C PHE A 48 -3.69 -2.44 1.39
N CYS A 49 -2.69 -1.57 1.49
CA CYS A 49 -1.53 -1.73 2.37
C CYS A 49 -1.23 -0.43 3.14
N GLY A 50 -0.29 -0.49 4.08
CA GLY A 50 0.11 0.62 4.93
C GLY A 50 -0.48 0.57 6.35
N ASN A 51 0.19 1.26 7.28
CA ASN A 51 -0.14 1.21 8.72
C ASN A 51 -1.47 1.86 9.12
N PHE A 52 -2.16 2.57 8.22
CA PHE A 52 -3.52 3.07 8.49
C PHE A 52 -4.50 1.93 8.81
N LEU A 53 -4.26 0.74 8.26
CA LEU A 53 -5.10 -0.45 8.46
C LEU A 53 -4.65 -1.32 9.65
N ARG A 54 -3.51 -0.99 10.27
CA ARG A 54 -2.97 -1.73 11.41
C ARG A 54 -3.96 -1.71 12.58
N VAL A 55 -4.40 -2.89 13.00
CA VAL A 55 -5.41 -3.06 14.06
C VAL A 55 -6.67 -2.23 13.80
N ASN A 56 -7.03 -2.04 12.52
CA ASN A 56 -8.18 -1.23 12.11
C ASN A 56 -9.18 -2.03 11.24
N PRO A 57 -9.86 -3.04 11.84
CA PRO A 57 -10.83 -3.85 11.11
C PRO A 57 -12.06 -3.06 10.67
N LEU A 58 -12.34 -1.90 11.30
CA LEU A 58 -13.43 -1.01 10.90
C LEU A 58 -13.16 -0.43 9.50
N SER A 59 -11.98 0.15 9.27
CA SER A 59 -11.63 0.68 7.96
C SER A 59 -11.52 -0.43 6.90
N MET A 60 -10.96 -1.60 7.25
CA MET A 60 -10.89 -2.73 6.31
C MET A 60 -12.29 -3.16 5.84
N LYS A 61 -13.24 -3.30 6.76
CA LYS A 61 -14.63 -3.64 6.42
C LYS A 61 -15.30 -2.56 5.56
N LEU A 62 -15.09 -1.28 5.89
CA LEU A 62 -15.61 -0.16 5.10
C LEU A 62 -15.05 -0.15 3.68
N LEU A 63 -13.74 -0.36 3.50
CA LEU A 63 -13.12 -0.46 2.18
C LEU A 63 -13.66 -1.66 1.39
N SER A 64 -13.79 -2.82 2.03
CA SER A 64 -14.35 -4.01 1.39
C SER A 64 -15.79 -3.78 0.94
N TYR A 65 -16.60 -3.14 1.78
CA TYR A 65 -17.96 -2.77 1.43
C TYR A 65 -17.99 -1.76 0.28
N ALA A 66 -17.18 -0.70 0.35
CA ALA A 66 -17.11 0.35 -0.67
C ALA A 66 -16.71 -0.21 -2.05
N MET A 67 -15.73 -1.12 -2.09
CA MET A 67 -15.34 -1.80 -3.33
C MET A 67 -16.52 -2.58 -3.90
N SER A 68 -17.05 -3.54 -3.14
CA SER A 68 -18.08 -4.46 -3.63
C SER A 68 -19.40 -3.74 -3.95
N TYR A 69 -19.84 -2.82 -3.11
CA TYR A 69 -21.14 -2.18 -3.25
C TYR A 69 -21.16 -1.21 -4.44
N TRP A 70 -20.17 -0.32 -4.55
CA TRP A 70 -20.14 0.68 -5.64
C TRP A 70 -19.72 0.10 -6.99
N SER A 71 -19.06 -1.06 -7.00
CA SER A 71 -18.72 -1.77 -8.23
C SER A 71 -19.73 -2.86 -8.62
N ARG A 72 -20.83 -3.03 -7.87
CA ARG A 72 -21.79 -4.15 -8.05
C ARG A 72 -21.10 -5.53 -8.03
N GLY A 73 -20.11 -5.71 -7.17
CA GLY A 73 -19.37 -6.97 -6.99
C GLY A 73 -18.15 -7.14 -7.90
N ALA A 74 -17.94 -6.28 -8.90
CA ALA A 74 -16.81 -6.39 -9.83
C ALA A 74 -15.41 -6.15 -9.20
N LEU A 75 -15.33 -5.41 -8.10
CA LEU A 75 -14.08 -5.08 -7.40
C LEU A 75 -14.02 -5.80 -6.06
N LYS A 76 -12.89 -6.44 -5.80
CA LYS A 76 -12.57 -7.08 -4.52
C LYS A 76 -11.44 -6.34 -3.80
N ALA A 77 -11.71 -5.94 -2.55
CA ALA A 77 -10.67 -5.47 -1.64
C ALA A 77 -9.88 -6.66 -1.10
N LEU A 78 -8.56 -6.54 -1.10
CA LEU A 78 -7.63 -7.51 -0.53
C LEU A 78 -6.77 -6.82 0.54
N PHE A 79 -6.43 -7.58 1.58
CA PHE A 79 -5.63 -7.13 2.71
C PHE A 79 -4.52 -8.13 2.99
N LEU A 80 -3.44 -7.68 3.60
CA LEU A 80 -2.23 -8.47 3.81
C LEU A 80 -1.83 -8.39 5.28
N GLU A 81 -1.50 -9.52 5.91
CA GLU A 81 -1.13 -9.54 7.34
C GLU A 81 0.08 -8.65 7.68
N HIS A 82 0.95 -8.41 6.70
CA HIS A 82 2.15 -7.58 6.85
C HIS A 82 2.06 -6.28 6.03
N GLU A 83 0.84 -5.73 5.92
CA GLU A 83 0.48 -4.50 5.20
C GLU A 83 1.45 -3.32 5.35
N GLY A 84 2.11 -3.18 6.51
CA GLY A 84 2.99 -2.05 6.83
C GLY A 84 4.48 -2.23 6.54
N TYR A 85 4.93 -3.42 6.12
CA TYR A 85 6.36 -3.77 6.14
C TYR A 85 7.01 -3.94 4.77
N PHE A 86 6.23 -3.92 3.68
CA PHE A 86 6.75 -4.18 2.33
C PHE A 86 7.90 -3.26 1.91
N GLY A 87 7.89 -1.99 2.34
CA GLY A 87 8.98 -1.06 2.07
C GLY A 87 10.30 -1.50 2.72
N ALA A 88 10.26 -1.87 4.00
CA ALA A 88 11.44 -2.33 4.73
C ALA A 88 11.97 -3.67 4.18
N VAL A 89 11.07 -4.61 3.90
CA VAL A 89 11.42 -5.90 3.28
C VAL A 89 12.03 -5.69 1.90
N GLY A 90 11.48 -4.77 1.08
CA GLY A 90 12.04 -4.42 -0.22
C GLY A 90 13.47 -3.89 -0.13
N CYS A 91 13.77 -3.03 0.85
CA CYS A 91 15.13 -2.56 1.09
C CYS A 91 16.09 -3.70 1.46
N LEU A 92 15.66 -4.62 2.32
CA LEU A 92 16.46 -5.77 2.73
C LEU A 92 16.77 -6.69 1.54
N LEU A 93 15.75 -7.03 0.74
CA LEU A 93 15.92 -7.86 -0.46
C LEU A 93 16.88 -7.23 -1.46
N HIS A 94 16.81 -5.90 -1.64
CA HIS A 94 17.73 -5.18 -2.49
C HIS A 94 19.17 -5.24 -1.99
N TYR A 95 19.37 -5.04 -0.68
CA TYR A 95 20.69 -5.12 -0.05
C TYR A 95 21.30 -6.52 -0.21
N ASP A 96 20.51 -7.57 0.07
CA ASP A 96 20.93 -8.96 -0.05
C ASP A 96 21.31 -9.33 -1.49
N SER A 97 20.51 -8.90 -2.48
CA SER A 97 20.80 -9.13 -3.90
C SER A 97 22.13 -8.48 -4.36
N LYS A 98 22.48 -7.32 -3.80
CA LYS A 98 23.74 -6.63 -4.10
C LYS A 98 24.94 -7.34 -3.48
N ASN A 99 24.79 -7.90 -2.29
CA ASN A 99 25.84 -8.66 -1.63
C ASN A 99 26.14 -9.96 -2.38
N HIS A 100 25.12 -10.71 -2.78
CA HIS A 100 25.29 -11.91 -3.60
C HIS A 100 25.96 -11.62 -4.96
N LYS A 101 25.67 -10.46 -5.60
CA LYS A 101 26.38 -10.02 -6.82
C LYS A 101 27.84 -9.69 -6.56
N ARG A 102 28.15 -9.05 -5.42
CA ARG A 102 29.53 -8.75 -4.98
C ARG A 102 30.35 -10.00 -4.68
N GLU A 103 29.73 -11.03 -4.12
CA GLU A 103 30.41 -12.29 -3.87
C GLU A 103 30.71 -13.04 -5.16
N LYS A 104 29.76 -13.08 -6.11
CA LYS A 104 29.97 -13.68 -7.44
C LYS A 104 31.09 -13.00 -8.24
N THR A 105 31.15 -11.66 -8.21
CA THR A 105 32.23 -10.91 -8.90
C THR A 105 33.59 -11.06 -8.23
N LYS A 106 33.67 -11.41 -6.94
CA LYS A 106 34.93 -11.76 -6.28
C LYS A 106 35.39 -13.19 -6.57
N SER A 107 34.47 -14.09 -6.92
CA SER A 107 34.77 -15.50 -7.20
C SER A 107 35.04 -15.81 -8.68
N GLU A 108 34.72 -14.92 -9.60
CA GLU A 108 35.10 -15.09 -11.01
C GLU A 108 36.63 -14.90 -11.16
N PRO A 109 37.34 -15.88 -11.74
CA PRO A 109 38.78 -15.76 -11.92
C PRO A 109 39.05 -14.63 -12.91
N VAL A 110 39.77 -13.60 -12.47
CA VAL A 110 40.33 -12.58 -13.36
C VAL A 110 41.34 -13.30 -14.26
N THR A 111 40.95 -13.61 -15.50
CA THR A 111 41.90 -14.08 -16.52
C THR A 111 42.92 -12.96 -16.72
N PRO A 112 44.23 -13.22 -16.50
CA PRO A 112 45.26 -12.23 -16.76
C PRO A 112 45.17 -11.78 -18.23
N PRO A 113 45.40 -10.48 -18.53
CA PRO A 113 45.56 -10.06 -19.93
C PRO A 113 46.68 -10.88 -20.57
N GLU A 114 46.43 -11.40 -21.78
CA GLU A 114 47.39 -12.23 -22.51
C GLU A 114 48.73 -11.51 -22.65
N PRO A 115 49.85 -12.12 -22.23
CA PRO A 115 51.17 -11.56 -22.44
C PRO A 115 51.56 -11.79 -23.91
N GLY A 116 51.36 -10.81 -24.79
CA GLY A 116 51.79 -11.01 -26.18
C GLY A 116 51.52 -9.95 -27.25
N ALA A 117 51.04 -8.75 -26.94
CA ALA A 117 50.88 -7.68 -27.95
C ALA A 117 51.95 -6.57 -27.83
N ALA A 118 53.18 -6.93 -27.45
CA ALA A 118 54.34 -6.06 -27.60
C ALA A 118 55.17 -6.54 -28.80
N ASP A 119 55.29 -5.65 -29.80
CA ASP A 119 56.14 -5.73 -30.98
C ASP A 119 55.96 -6.92 -31.93
N ARG A 120 55.14 -6.70 -32.98
CA ARG A 120 55.52 -6.91 -34.39
C ARG A 120 54.83 -5.91 -35.30
#